data_AF-A0A2V8CR96-F1
#
_entry.id   AF-A0A2V8CR96-F1
#
_cell.length_a   1.000
_cell.length_b   1.000
_cell.length_c   1.000
_cell.angle_alpha   90.00
_cell.angle_beta   90.00
_cell.angle_gamma   90.00
#
_symmetry.space_group_name_H-M   'P 1'
#
loop_
_entity.id
_entity.type
_entity.pdbx_description
1 polymer ?
#
loop_
_entity_poly.entity_id
_entity_poly.type
_entity_poly.pdbx_seq_one_letter_code
_entity_poly.pdbx_strand_id
1 'polypeptide(L)' 'MARKDLGNLARSARRLQENAERAGPAAVASYTLIGAIGLLGGIGYAIDAWRGTSPWFLVGGLLLGVVVGMWELARTVFHR' A
#
# COMPACT_ATOMS: atom_id res chain seq x y z
N MET A 1 29.10 -7.10 -33.05
CA MET A 1 28.71 -7.36 -31.64
C MET A 1 27.87 -6.23 -31.05
N ALA A 2 28.37 -4.99 -31.00
CA ALA A 2 27.72 -3.84 -30.33
C ALA A 2 26.22 -3.58 -30.62
N ARG A 3 25.72 -3.76 -31.86
CA ARG A 3 24.28 -3.57 -32.15
C ARG A 3 23.35 -4.57 -31.44
N LYS A 4 23.83 -5.80 -31.19
CA LYS A 4 23.03 -6.85 -30.55
C LYS A 4 22.85 -6.56 -29.06
N ASP A 5 23.88 -6.00 -28.42
CA ASP A 5 23.86 -5.59 -27.01
C ASP A 5 22.91 -4.42 -26.77
N LEU A 6 22.93 -3.40 -27.64
CA LEU A 6 21.98 -2.28 -27.58
C LEU A 6 20.52 -2.75 -27.72
N GLY A 7 20.27 -3.71 -28.61
CA GLY A 7 18.93 -4.32 -28.77
C GLY A 7 18.49 -5.15 -27.56
N ASN A 8 19.42 -5.83 -26.88
CA ASN A 8 19.13 -6.57 -25.65
C ASN A 8 18.84 -5.61 -24.49
N LEU A 9 19.62 -4.54 -24.33
CA LEU A 9 19.42 -3.51 -23.30
C LEU A 9 18.10 -2.77 -23.49
N ALA A 10 17.77 -2.38 -24.72
CA ALA A 10 16.49 -1.74 -25.03
C ALA A 10 15.30 -2.63 -24.67
N ARG A 11 15.39 -3.95 -24.93
CA ARG A 11 14.35 -4.91 -24.52
C ARG A 11 14.24 -5.03 -23.01
N SER A 12 15.37 -5.16 -22.30
CA SER A 12 15.37 -5.26 -20.83
C SER A 12 14.84 -3.98 -20.17
N ALA A 13 15.21 -2.81 -20.68
CA ALA A 13 14.70 -1.52 -20.21
C ALA A 13 13.18 -1.40 -20.42
N ARG A 14 12.68 -1.86 -21.58
CA ARG A 14 11.23 -1.86 -21.87
C ARG A 14 10.46 -2.80 -20.95
N ARG A 15 11.01 -3.97 -20.63
CA ARG A 15 10.42 -4.92 -19.66
C ARG A 15 10.44 -4.36 -18.23
N LEU A 16 11.51 -3.65 -17.85
CA LEU A 16 11.57 -2.95 -16.55
C LEU A 16 10.53 -1.84 -16.46
N GLN A 17 10.38 -1.03 -17.51
CA GLN A 17 9.34 0.00 -17.57
C GLN A 17 7.94 -0.61 -17.48
N GLU A 18 7.66 -1.65 -18.26
CA GLU A 18 6.36 -2.33 -18.24
C GLU A 18 6.04 -2.94 -16.87
N ASN A 19 7.05 -3.51 -16.20
CA ASN A 19 6.90 -4.02 -14.84
C ASN A 19 6.73 -2.87 -13.82
N ALA A 20 7.45 -1.76 -13.98
CA ALA A 20 7.34 -0.59 -13.11
C ALA A 20 5.97 0.09 -13.24
N GLU A 21 5.44 0.22 -14.46
CA GLU A 21 4.07 0.72 -14.71
C GLU A 21 3.02 -0.18 -14.06
N ARG A 22 3.19 -1.50 -14.15
CA ARG A 22 2.30 -2.47 -13.50
C ARG A 22 2.44 -2.47 -11.97
N ALA A 23 3.62 -2.15 -11.45
CA ALA A 23 3.90 -2.06 -10.02
C ALA A 23 3.47 -0.74 -9.39
N GLY A 24 3.31 0.34 -10.17
CA GLY A 24 2.87 1.66 -9.69
C GLY A 24 1.59 1.60 -8.85
N PRO A 25 0.50 0.96 -9.33
CA PRO A 25 -0.71 0.78 -8.55
C PRO A 25 -0.51 0.00 -7.24
N ALA A 26 0.38 -1.00 -7.23
CA ALA A 26 0.67 -1.81 -6.06
C ALA A 26 1.52 -1.07 -5.01
N ALA A 27 2.40 -0.16 -5.45
CA ALA A 27 3.17 0.70 -4.56
C ALA A 27 2.27 1.71 -3.83
N VAL A 28 1.39 2.41 -4.56
CA VAL A 28 0.43 3.37 -3.98
C VAL A 28 -0.48 2.70 -2.95
N ALA A 29 -1.01 1.53 -3.32
CA ALA A 29 -1.74 0.60 -2.48
C ALA A 29 -1.08 0.30 -1.12
N SER A 30 0.25 0.14 -1.11
CA SER A 30 1.00 -0.19 0.10
C SER A 30 1.09 1.03 1.03
N TYR A 31 1.27 2.23 0.47
CA TYR A 31 1.33 3.46 1.25
C TYR A 31 -0.04 3.85 1.84
N THR A 32 -1.14 3.61 1.13
CA THR A 32 -2.49 3.83 1.68
C THR A 32 -2.80 2.89 2.83
N LEU A 33 -2.42 1.61 2.74
CA LEU A 33 -2.59 0.66 3.85
C LEU A 33 -1.80 1.07 5.09
N ILE A 34 -0.52 1.42 4.92
CA ILE A 34 0.32 1.90 6.04
C ILE A 34 -0.27 3.18 6.64
N GLY A 35 -0.72 4.12 5.80
CA GLY A 35 -1.37 5.34 6.23
C GLY A 35 -2.67 5.08 7.00
N ALA A 36 -3.53 4.20 6.51
CA ALA A 36 -4.80 3.85 7.15
C ALA A 36 -4.58 3.20 8.52
N ILE A 37 -3.67 2.22 8.62
CA ILE A 37 -3.32 1.56 9.88
C ILE A 37 -2.73 2.56 10.88
N GLY A 38 -1.76 3.38 10.43
CA GLY A 38 -1.11 4.36 11.28
C GLY A 38 -2.06 5.43 11.79
N LEU A 39 -2.94 5.95 10.91
CA LEU A 39 -3.91 6.98 11.26
C LEU A 39 -4.99 6.44 12.22
N LEU A 40 -5.64 5.33 11.87
CA LEU A 40 -6.74 4.77 12.67
C LEU A 40 -6.22 4.15 13.98
N GLY A 41 -5.07 3.47 13.94
CA GLY A 41 -4.40 2.98 15.14
C GLY A 41 -3.96 4.12 16.06
N GLY A 42 -3.39 5.20 15.49
CA GLY A 42 -2.98 6.38 16.26
C GLY A 42 -4.16 7.10 16.92
N ILE A 43 -5.27 7.27 16.20
CA ILE A 43 -6.51 7.83 16.76
C ILE A 43 -7.06 6.92 17.86
N GLY A 44 -7.11 5.60 17.63
CA GLY A 44 -7.55 4.63 18.62
C GLY A 44 -6.73 4.67 19.90
N TYR A 45 -5.40 4.74 19.76
CA TYR A 45 -4.47 4.90 20.88
C TYR A 45 -4.72 6.19 21.68
N ALA A 46 -4.89 7.32 20.99
CA ALA A 46 -5.12 8.61 21.65
C ALA A 46 -6.42 8.60 22.48
N ILE A 47 -7.47 7.97 21.93
CA ILE A 47 -8.76 7.81 22.62
C ILE A 47 -8.62 6.90 23.85
N ASP A 48 -7.94 5.76 23.71
CA ASP A 48 -7.70 4.83 24.82
C ASP A 48 -6.87 5.51 25.93
N ALA A 49 -5.84 6.27 25.56
CA ALA A 49 -4.99 7.00 26.51
C ALA A 49 -5.77 8.08 27.28
N TRP A 50 -6.70 8.78 26.63
CA TRP A 50 -7.56 9.77 27.28
C TRP A 50 -8.64 9.15 28.18
N ARG A 51 -9.16 7.98 27.79
CA ARG A 51 -10.20 7.27 28.55
C ARG A 51 -9.62 6.45 29.71
N GLY A 52 -8.31 6.23 29.74
CA GLY A 52 -7.66 5.31 30.70
C GLY A 52 -8.16 3.88 30.56
N THR A 53 -8.75 3.53 29.40
CA THR A 53 -9.38 2.24 29.15
C THR A 53 -8.36 1.22 28.65
N SER A 54 -8.68 -0.06 28.81
CA SER A 54 -7.97 -1.14 28.10
C SER A 54 -7.98 -0.87 26.59
N PRO A 55 -6.93 -1.23 25.81
CA PRO A 55 -6.64 -0.68 24.48
C PRO A 55 -7.58 -1.20 23.37
N TRP A 56 -8.88 -1.06 23.56
CA TRP A 56 -9.92 -1.55 22.66
C TRP A 56 -10.09 -0.66 21.44
N PHE A 57 -9.92 0.66 21.58
CA PHE A 57 -10.01 1.58 20.44
C PHE A 57 -8.77 1.48 19.54
N LEU A 58 -7.59 1.21 20.09
CA LEU A 58 -6.38 0.87 19.35
C LEU A 58 -6.59 -0.39 18.51
N VAL A 59 -7.04 -1.49 19.14
CA VAL A 59 -7.27 -2.77 18.45
C VAL A 59 -8.36 -2.62 17.38
N GLY A 60 -9.46 -1.94 17.71
CA GLY A 60 -10.52 -1.64 16.75
C GLY A 60 -10.03 -0.77 15.60
N GLY A 61 -9.23 0.26 15.88
CA GLY A 61 -8.63 1.16 14.88
C GLY A 61 -7.65 0.44 13.96
N LEU A 62 -6.82 -0.46 14.49
CA LEU A 62 -5.92 -1.29 13.69
C LEU A 62 -6.69 -2.23 12.77
N LEU A 63 -7.72 -2.92 13.29
CA LEU A 63 -8.58 -3.80 12.49
C LEU A 63 -9.30 -3.02 11.38
N LEU A 64 -9.86 -1.86 11.72
CA LEU A 64 -10.47 -0.96 10.74
C LEU A 64 -9.46 -0.49 9.69
N GLY A 65 -8.24 -0.14 10.08
CA GLY A 65 -7.19 0.29 9.15
C GLY A 65 -6.79 -0.80 8.16
N VAL A 66 -6.72 -2.06 8.62
CA VAL A 66 -6.49 -3.22 7.75
C VAL A 66 -7.65 -3.42 6.78
N VAL A 67 -8.90 -3.36 7.26
CA VAL A 67 -10.10 -3.54 6.42
C VAL A 67 -10.19 -2.44 5.36
N VAL A 68 -10.01 -1.17 5.75
CA VAL A 68 -10.05 -0.02 4.84
C VAL A 68 -8.93 -0.10 3.82
N GLY A 69 -7.70 -0.40 4.24
CA GLY A 69 -6.59 -0.53 3.31
C GLY A 69 -6.82 -1.69 2.33
N MET A 70 -7.27 -2.86 2.79
CA MET A 70 -7.64 -3.98 1.91
C MET A 70 -8.80 -3.64 0.96
N TRP A 71 -9.77 -2.84 1.39
CA TRP A 71 -10.86 -2.39 0.53
C TRP A 71 -10.34 -1.46 -0.58
N GLU A 72 -9.40 -0.58 -0.27
CA GLU A 72 -8.78 0.32 -1.23
C GLU A 72 -7.89 -0.43 -2.24
N LEU A 73 -7.19 -1.48 -1.78
CA LEU A 73 -6.51 -2.45 -2.66
C LEU A 73 -7.50 -3.13 -3.60
N ALA A 74 -8.57 -3.70 -3.05
CA ALA A 74 -9.59 -4.39 -3.83
C ALA A 74 -10.22 -3.45 -4.86
N ARG A 75 -10.58 -2.23 -4.47
CA ARG A 75 -11.12 -1.22 -5.37
C ARG A 75 -10.16 -0.92 -6.52
N THR A 76 -8.88 -0.72 -6.24
CA THR A 76 -7.86 -0.39 -7.24
C THR A 76 -7.59 -1.55 -8.20
N VAL A 77 -7.68 -2.79 -7.72
CA VAL A 77 -7.48 -4.00 -8.55
C VAL A 77 -8.73 -4.34 -9.37
N PHE A 78 -9.93 -4.24 -8.78
CA PHE A 78 -11.19 -4.63 -9.42
C PHE A 78 -11.80 -3.55 -10.32
N HIS A 79 -11.48 -2.26 -10.15
CA HIS A 79 -11.90 -1.20 -11.08
C HIS A 79 -10.89 -0.98 -12.22
N ARG A 80 -10.24 -2.05 -12.69
CA ARG A 80 -9.50 -2.02 -13.96
C ARG A 80 -10.42 -2.19 -15.15
#